data_AF-A0A963LKP6-F1
#
_entry.id   AF-A0A963LKP6-F1
#
_cell.length_a   1.000
_cell.length_b   1.000
_cell.length_c   1.000
_cell.angle_alpha   90.00
_cell.angle_beta   90.00
_cell.angle_gamma   90.00
#
_symmetry.space_group_name_H-M   'P 1'
#
loop_
_entity.id
_entity.type
_entity.pdbx_description
1 polymer ?
#
loop_
_entity_poly.entity_id
_entity_poly.type
_entity_poly.pdbx_seq_one_letter_code
_entity_poly.pdbx_strand_id
1 'polypeptide(L)'
;PQVARFGTFNMLLSNGEALWAHASTKLCYIVRQHPFATARLADEDLAVNFAEHTTPDDRVAVVATTPLTSDEAWTPFAPGELKVFQDGLPLAI
;
A
#
# COMPACT_ATOMS: atom_id res chain seq x y z
N PRO A 1 -15.94 9.84 0.35
CA PRO A 1 -17.13 9.15 -0.20
C PRO A 1 -18.33 9.23 0.76
N GLN A 2 -19.53 9.41 0.20
CA GLN A 2 -20.76 9.58 0.99
C GLN A 2 -21.06 8.37 1.89
N VAL A 3 -20.64 7.17 1.48
CA VAL A 3 -20.81 5.92 2.25
C VAL A 3 -20.10 5.95 3.60
N ALA A 4 -18.94 6.62 3.72
CA ALA A 4 -18.19 6.72 4.97
C ALA A 4 -18.94 7.49 6.08
N ARG A 5 -20.05 8.17 5.75
CA ARG A 5 -20.92 8.84 6.73
C ARG A 5 -21.76 7.85 7.55
N PHE A 6 -21.88 6.60 7.10
CA PHE A 6 -22.66 5.56 7.78
C PHE A 6 -21.79 4.60 8.61
N GLY A 7 -20.48 4.85 8.70
CA GLY A 7 -19.53 4.05 9.47
C GLY A 7 -18.16 3.93 8.80
N THR A 8 -17.30 3.09 9.36
CA THR A 8 -15.99 2.80 8.78
C THR A 8 -16.13 2.19 7.39
N PHE A 9 -15.47 2.78 6.42
CA PHE A 9 -15.43 2.35 5.02
C PHE A 9 -14.00 2.51 4.45
N ASN A 10 -13.16 1.51 4.70
CA ASN A 10 -11.90 1.36 3.97
C ASN A 10 -12.17 0.55 2.70
N MET A 11 -11.66 1.00 1.56
CA MET A 11 -11.98 0.39 0.26
C MET A 11 -10.75 0.33 -0.61
N LEU A 12 -10.57 -0.82 -1.27
CA LEU A 12 -9.66 -1.00 -2.40
C LEU A 12 -10.53 -1.39 -3.61
N LEU A 13 -10.37 -0.68 -4.72
CA LEU A 13 -11.05 -0.96 -5.97
C LEU A 13 -10.03 -0.92 -7.10
N SER A 14 -10.06 -1.88 -8.02
CA SER A 14 -9.15 -1.90 -9.17
C SER A 14 -9.89 -2.25 -10.45
N ASN A 15 -9.38 -1.74 -11.57
CA ASN A 15 -9.80 -2.09 -12.92
C ASN A 15 -8.70 -2.85 -13.70
N GLY A 16 -7.61 -3.26 -13.04
CA GLY A 16 -6.45 -3.91 -13.66
C GLY A 16 -5.34 -2.96 -14.12
N GLU A 17 -5.63 -1.67 -14.32
CA GLU A 17 -4.64 -0.66 -14.70
C GLU A 17 -4.29 0.28 -13.55
N ALA A 18 -5.27 0.56 -12.69
CA ALA A 18 -5.12 1.40 -11.52
C ALA A 18 -5.79 0.78 -10.29
N LEU A 19 -5.36 1.24 -9.12
CA LEU A 19 -5.91 0.88 -7.81
C LEU A 19 -6.35 2.15 -7.09
N TRP A 20 -7.63 2.25 -6.76
CA TRP A 20 -8.20 3.27 -5.90
C TRP A 20 -8.25 2.76 -4.47
N ALA A 21 -7.59 3.48 -3.55
CA ALA A 21 -7.60 3.16 -2.13
C ALA A 21 -8.20 4.33 -1.34
N HIS A 22 -9.29 4.05 -0.63
CA HIS A 22 -9.93 5.01 0.25
C HIS A 22 -9.76 4.60 1.71
N ALA A 23 -9.29 5.53 2.54
CA ALA A 23 -9.14 5.36 3.97
C ALA A 23 -10.18 6.19 4.72
N SER A 24 -11.12 5.54 5.40
CA SER A 24 -11.98 6.22 6.38
C SER A 24 -11.36 6.23 7.79
N THR A 25 -10.55 5.21 8.08
CA THR A 25 -9.88 5.02 9.37
C THR A 25 -8.39 4.75 9.11
N LYS A 26 -7.86 3.59 9.54
CA LYS A 26 -6.46 3.23 9.39
C LYS A 26 -6.22 2.54 8.06
N LEU A 27 -5.38 3.15 7.25
CA LEU A 27 -4.80 2.58 6.04
C LEU A 27 -3.40 3.17 5.91
N CYS A 28 -2.49 2.40 5.35
CA CYS A 28 -1.13 2.82 5.04
C CYS A 28 -0.67 2.12 3.77
N TYR A 29 0.32 2.69 3.10
CA TYR A 29 0.93 2.08 1.94
C TYR A 29 2.44 2.19 1.97
N ILE A 30 3.08 1.35 1.17
CA ILE A 30 4.49 1.45 0.83
C ILE A 30 4.64 1.22 -0.67
N VAL A 31 5.62 1.88 -1.27
CA VAL A 31 6.06 1.58 -2.63
C VAL A 31 7.41 0.92 -2.55
N ARG A 32 7.51 -0.30 -3.07
CA ARG A 32 8.77 -1.04 -3.23
C ARG A 32 9.20 -0.96 -4.68
N GLN A 33 10.47 -0.67 -4.90
CA GLN A 33 11.08 -0.57 -6.22
C GLN A 33 12.57 -0.89 -6.10
N HIS A 34 13.23 -1.17 -7.21
CA HIS A 34 14.66 -1.39 -7.20
C HIS A 34 15.44 -0.19 -6.60
N PRO A 35 16.45 -0.44 -5.76
CA PRO A 35 16.89 -1.76 -5.26
C PRO A 35 15.93 -2.32 -4.20
N PHE A 36 15.43 -3.54 -4.43
CA PHE A 36 14.53 -4.20 -3.48
C PHE A 36 15.30 -4.63 -2.23
N ALA A 37 14.88 -4.11 -1.09
CA ALA A 37 15.39 -4.55 0.21
C ALA A 37 14.65 -5.82 0.66
N THR A 38 15.32 -6.65 1.46
CA THR A 38 14.65 -7.68 2.25
C THR A 38 13.77 -7.00 3.29
N ALA A 39 12.54 -7.48 3.48
CA ALA A 39 11.64 -6.91 4.47
C ALA A 39 11.25 -7.94 5.53
N ARG A 40 11.21 -7.53 6.80
CA ARG A 40 10.85 -8.40 7.92
C ARG A 40 9.38 -8.19 8.29
N LEU A 41 8.57 -9.25 8.18
CA LEU A 41 7.16 -9.17 8.55
C LEU A 41 7.00 -8.83 10.03
N ALA A 42 5.95 -8.07 10.34
CA ALA A 42 5.69 -7.55 11.67
C ALA A 42 4.91 -8.54 12.55
N ASP A 43 4.15 -9.46 11.96
CA ASP A 43 3.24 -10.36 12.68
C ASP A 43 3.79 -11.76 12.95
N GLU A 44 4.86 -12.18 12.28
CA GLU A 44 5.63 -13.40 12.57
C GLU A 44 7.09 -13.17 12.16
N ASP A 45 8.07 -13.87 12.75
CA ASP A 45 9.51 -13.79 12.42
C ASP A 45 9.86 -14.32 11.00
N LEU A 46 8.94 -14.18 10.05
CA LEU A 46 9.05 -14.57 8.68
C LEU A 46 9.54 -13.36 7.85
N ALA A 47 10.64 -13.54 7.12
CA ALA A 47 11.14 -12.53 6.18
C ALA A 47 10.72 -12.92 4.77
N VAL A 48 10.24 -11.95 3.99
CA VAL A 48 9.94 -12.16 2.56
C VAL A 48 10.99 -11.41 1.75
N ASN A 49 11.74 -12.16 0.94
CA ASN A 49 12.72 -11.59 0.03
C ASN A 49 12.07 -11.17 -1.29
N PHE A 50 11.66 -9.91 -1.39
CA PHE A 50 11.05 -9.37 -2.63
C PHE A 50 12.05 -9.27 -3.78
N ALA A 51 13.36 -9.28 -3.51
CA ALA A 51 14.39 -9.18 -4.55
C ALA A 51 14.53 -10.44 -5.42
N GLU A 52 14.06 -11.61 -4.95
CA GLU A 52 14.13 -12.87 -5.71
C GLU A 52 13.06 -12.99 -6.80
N HIS A 53 12.06 -12.11 -6.78
CA HIS A 53 10.88 -12.18 -7.66
C HIS A 53 10.65 -10.91 -8.48
N THR A 54 11.64 -10.01 -8.51
CA THR A 54 11.51 -8.70 -9.15
C THR A 54 12.72 -8.38 -10.02
N THR A 55 12.50 -7.55 -11.02
CA THR A 55 13.48 -6.98 -11.95
C THR A 55 13.74 -5.52 -11.59
N PRO A 56 14.83 -4.90 -12.08
CA PRO A 56 15.11 -3.49 -11.82
C PRO A 56 14.00 -2.52 -12.22
N ASP A 57 13.16 -2.91 -13.17
CA ASP A 57 12.06 -2.10 -13.69
C ASP A 57 10.75 -2.32 -12.90
N ASP A 58 10.70 -3.31 -12.00
CA ASP A 58 9.50 -3.60 -11.24
C ASP A 58 9.26 -2.56 -10.14
N ARG A 59 7.97 -2.27 -9.93
CA ARG A 59 7.47 -1.42 -8.85
C ARG A 59 6.17 -1.97 -8.30
N VAL A 60 6.08 -2.02 -6.98
CA VAL A 60 4.93 -2.60 -6.28
C VAL A 60 4.44 -1.65 -5.21
N ALA A 61 3.19 -1.20 -5.33
CA ALA A 61 2.48 -0.53 -4.25
C ALA A 61 1.76 -1.58 -3.40
N VAL A 62 2.01 -1.59 -2.09
CA VAL A 62 1.28 -2.43 -1.13
C VAL A 62 0.45 -1.53 -0.24
N VAL A 63 -0.82 -1.86 -0.06
CA VAL A 63 -1.76 -1.11 0.77
C VAL A 63 -2.33 -2.04 1.84
N ALA A 64 -2.23 -1.64 3.12
CA ALA A 64 -2.65 -2.43 4.27
C ALA A 64 -3.29 -1.55 5.36
N THR A 65 -4.05 -2.15 6.26
CA THR A 65 -4.68 -1.45 7.39
C THR A 65 -3.66 -1.03 8.47
N THR A 66 -2.56 -1.75 8.57
CA THR A 66 -1.40 -1.47 9.43
C THR A 66 -0.10 -1.87 8.72
N PRO A 67 1.07 -1.30 9.11
CA PRO A 67 2.35 -1.72 8.57
C PRO A 67 2.56 -3.23 8.69
N LEU A 68 2.88 -3.89 7.58
CA LEU A 68 3.16 -5.33 7.57
C LEU A 68 4.63 -5.64 7.87
N THR A 69 5.49 -4.64 7.88
CA THR A 69 6.93 -4.77 8.11
C THR A 69 7.38 -3.77 9.16
N SER A 70 8.41 -4.13 9.91
CA SER A 70 8.91 -3.33 11.05
C SER A 70 10.13 -2.46 10.70
N ASP A 71 10.79 -2.80 9.60
CA ASP A 71 12.04 -2.21 9.12
C ASP A 71 11.85 -1.30 7.89
N GLU A 72 10.61 -1.06 7.47
CA GLU A 72 10.28 -0.17 6.36
C GLU A 72 9.36 0.98 6.79
N ALA A 73 9.49 2.12 6.11
CA ALA A 73 8.63 3.27 6.35
C ALA A 73 7.32 3.15 5.55
N TRP A 74 6.22 2.88 6.25
CA TRP A 74 4.87 2.91 5.68
C TRP A 74 4.28 4.32 5.77
N THR A 75 3.70 4.80 4.67
CA THR A 75 3.04 6.09 4.60
C THR A 75 1.56 5.95 5.01
N PRO A 76 1.10 6.57 6.10
CA PRO A 76 -0.30 6.52 6.49
C PRO A 76 -1.16 7.34 5.54
N PHE A 77 -2.40 6.91 5.34
CA PHE A 77 -3.42 7.74 4.69
C PHE A 77 -4.00 8.73 5.71
N ALA A 78 -4.39 9.91 5.23
CA ALA A 78 -5.23 10.80 6.02
C ALA A 78 -6.68 10.27 6.08
N PRO A 79 -7.43 10.55 7.17
CA PRO A 79 -8.85 10.18 7.24
C PRO A 79 -9.66 10.82 6.11
N GLY A 80 -10.44 10.02 5.41
CA GLY A 80 -11.23 10.42 4.23
C GLY A 80 -10.43 10.49 2.93
N GLU A 81 -9.13 10.20 2.94
CA GLU A 81 -8.28 10.30 1.77
C GLU A 81 -8.58 9.20 0.75
N LEU A 82 -8.60 9.59 -0.51
CA LEU A 82 -8.60 8.70 -1.67
C LEU A 82 -7.27 8.86 -2.40
N LYS A 83 -6.51 7.79 -2.54
CA LYS A 83 -5.34 7.74 -3.42
C LYS A 83 -5.63 6.84 -4.61
N VAL A 84 -5.03 7.19 -5.74
CA VAL A 84 -5.00 6.36 -6.94
C VAL A 84 -3.58 5.93 -7.16
N PHE A 85 -3.36 4.63 -7.39
CA PHE A 85 -2.07 4.07 -7.73
C PHE A 85 -2.12 3.59 -9.18
N GLN A 86 -1.11 3.96 -9.96
CA GLN A 86 -0.90 3.50 -11.33
C GLN A 86 0.59 3.18 -11.49
N ASP A 87 0.91 2.08 -12.17
CA ASP A 87 2.29 1.60 -12.36
C ASP A 87 3.10 1.52 -11.05
N GLY A 88 2.41 1.17 -9.95
CA GLY A 88 2.98 1.06 -8.61
C GLY A 88 3.27 2.39 -7.89
N LEU A 89 2.86 3.54 -8.43
CA LEU A 89 3.04 4.86 -7.79
C LEU A 89 1.71 5.52 -7.43
N PRO A 90 1.62 6.23 -6.29
CA PRO A 90 0.51 7.12 -6.04
C PRO A 90 0.53 8.28 -7.04
N LEU A 91 -0.58 8.54 -7.70
CA LEU A 91 -0.77 9.70 -8.56
C LEU A 91 -0.86 10.97 -7.72
N ALA A 92 -0.23 12.04 -8.18
CA ALA A 92 -0.50 13.40 -7.69
C ALA A 92 -1.82 13.86 -8.33
N ILE A 93 -2.85 14.04 -7.52
CA ILE A 93 -4.19 14.50 -7.91
C ILE A 93 -4.50 15.82 -7.23
#